data_AF-A0AA96KWJ4-F1
#
_entry.id   AF-A0AA96KWJ4-F1
#
_cell.length_a   1.000
_cell.length_b   1.000
_cell.length_c   1.000
_cell.angle_alpha   90.00
_cell.angle_beta   90.00
_cell.angle_gamma   90.00
#
_symmetry.space_group_name_H-M   'P 1'
#
loop_
_entity.id
_entity.type
_entity.pdbx_description
1 polymer ?
#
loop_
_entity_poly.entity_id
_entity_poly.type
_entity_poly.pdbx_seq_one_letter_code
_entity_poly.pdbx_strand_id
1 'polypeptide(L)'
;MTQLPHLDQDGHLIAHQTWTPDIAQQLANTLDVTLTPEHYQIIDAVRQYYDLYSHPPTTRPLIKFLSKQLPSLAIDNTKLQAMFNTGLVARHVNRIAGLPKPANCL
;
A
#
# COMPACT_ATOMS: atom_id res chain seq x y z
N MET A 1 -17.52 7.49 -16.80
CA MET A 1 -16.16 8.04 -16.93
C MET A 1 -15.61 8.13 -15.52
N THR A 2 -14.88 7.11 -15.06
CA THR A 2 -14.31 7.13 -13.70
C THR A 2 -13.12 8.08 -13.73
N GLN A 3 -13.23 9.19 -13.00
CA GLN A 3 -12.19 10.21 -12.95
C GLN A 3 -10.98 9.64 -12.20
N LEU A 4 -9.82 9.66 -12.86
CA LEU A 4 -8.56 9.24 -12.23
C LEU A 4 -8.26 10.15 -11.03
N PRO A 5 -7.81 9.60 -9.89
CA PRO A 5 -7.40 10.38 -8.74
C PRO A 5 -6.23 11.31 -9.12
N HIS A 6 -6.14 12.47 -8.47
CA HIS A 6 -4.98 13.35 -8.64
C HIS A 6 -3.76 12.73 -7.94
N LEU A 7 -2.78 12.33 -8.75
CA LEU A 7 -1.53 11.72 -8.30
C LEU A 7 -0.36 12.70 -8.43
N ASP A 8 0.66 12.51 -7.60
CA ASP A 8 1.94 13.19 -7.76
C ASP A 8 2.80 12.58 -8.87
N GLN A 9 3.99 13.13 -9.10
CA GLN A 9 4.94 12.64 -10.12
C GLN A 9 5.45 11.21 -9.85
N ASP A 10 5.37 10.75 -8.60
CA ASP A 10 5.72 9.40 -8.18
C ASP A 10 4.51 8.45 -8.17
N GLY A 11 3.32 8.93 -8.57
CA GLY A 11 2.06 8.20 -8.62
C GLY A 11 1.35 8.03 -7.28
N HIS A 12 1.69 8.80 -6.25
CA HIS A 12 1.02 8.78 -4.94
C HIS A 12 -0.20 9.69 -4.94
N LEU A 13 -1.22 9.29 -4.18
CA LEU A 13 -2.44 10.06 -4.03
C LEU A 13 -2.16 11.38 -3.29
N ILE A 14 -2.39 12.52 -3.94
CA ILE A 14 -2.16 13.85 -3.34
C ILE A 14 -3.10 14.05 -2.15
N ALA A 15 -4.38 13.71 -2.33
CA ALA A 15 -5.41 13.81 -1.29
C ALA A 15 -5.65 12.44 -0.64
N HIS A 16 -4.76 12.00 0.26
CA HIS A 16 -4.89 10.69 0.95
C HIS A 16 -6.24 10.44 1.65
N GLN A 17 -6.94 11.52 2.04
CA GLN A 17 -8.28 11.48 2.64
C GLN A 17 -9.39 11.07 1.64
N THR A 18 -9.17 11.27 0.34
CA THR A 18 -10.13 10.85 -0.69
C THR A 18 -9.93 9.39 -1.09
N TRP A 19 -9.03 8.66 -0.43
CA TRP A 19 -8.77 7.27 -0.75
C TRP A 19 -10.02 6.42 -0.57
N THR A 20 -10.28 5.56 -1.56
CA THR A 20 -11.35 4.57 -1.54
C THR A 20 -10.81 3.24 -2.10
N PRO A 21 -11.49 2.10 -1.87
CA PRO A 21 -11.12 0.84 -2.48
C PRO A 21 -11.03 0.90 -4.02
N ASP A 22 -11.90 1.69 -4.65
CA ASP A 22 -11.85 1.94 -6.10
C ASP A 22 -10.55 2.63 -6.53
N ILE A 23 -10.14 3.68 -5.80
CA ILE A 23 -8.85 4.36 -6.03
C ILE A 23 -7.67 3.41 -5.79
N ALA A 24 -7.75 2.54 -4.78
CA ALA A 24 -6.72 1.53 -4.54
C ALA A 24 -6.56 0.62 -5.77
N GLN A 25 -7.66 0.15 -6.36
CA GLN A 25 -7.61 -0.67 -7.58
C GLN A 25 -7.07 0.12 -8.77
N GLN A 26 -7.47 1.39 -8.93
CA GLN A 26 -6.92 2.25 -9.99
C GLN A 26 -5.40 2.43 -9.85
N LEU A 27 -4.91 2.63 -8.62
CA LEU A 27 -3.47 2.71 -8.33
C LEU A 27 -2.75 1.38 -8.59
N ALA A 28 -3.34 0.27 -8.18
CA ALA A 28 -2.79 -1.07 -8.41
C ALA A 28 -2.73 -1.41 -9.92
N ASN A 29 -3.71 -0.96 -10.71
CA ASN A 29 -3.71 -1.11 -12.17
C ASN A 29 -2.50 -0.43 -12.82
N THR A 30 -2.01 0.68 -12.27
CA THR A 30 -0.78 1.34 -12.79
C THR A 30 0.50 0.56 -12.51
N LEU A 31 0.42 -0.49 -11.69
CA LEU A 31 1.53 -1.37 -11.32
C LEU A 31 1.33 -2.80 -11.87
N ASP A 32 0.34 -2.99 -12.75
CA ASP A 32 -0.07 -4.31 -13.24
C ASP A 32 -0.43 -5.29 -12.11
N VAL A 33 -1.05 -4.78 -11.04
CA VAL A 33 -1.50 -5.56 -9.88
C VAL A 33 -3.02 -5.58 -9.80
N THR A 34 -3.60 -6.78 -9.70
CA THR A 34 -5.04 -6.96 -9.42
C THR A 34 -5.24 -7.16 -7.93
N LEU A 35 -6.02 -6.30 -7.27
CA LEU A 35 -6.25 -6.40 -5.83
C LEU A 35 -7.29 -7.48 -5.55
N THR A 36 -6.85 -8.54 -4.89
CA THR A 36 -7.72 -9.58 -4.32
C THR A 36 -8.13 -9.20 -2.88
N PRO A 37 -9.08 -9.91 -2.26
CA PRO A 37 -9.45 -9.66 -0.86
C PRO A 37 -8.26 -9.68 0.12
N GLU A 38 -7.27 -10.53 -0.12
CA GLU A 38 -6.03 -10.56 0.69
C GLU A 38 -5.21 -9.27 0.55
N HIS A 39 -5.19 -8.68 -0.64
CA HIS A 39 -4.52 -7.40 -0.85
C HIS A 39 -5.21 -6.28 -0.07
N TYR A 40 -6.55 -6.25 -0.09
CA TYR A 40 -7.32 -5.27 0.68
C TYR A 40 -7.04 -5.40 2.19
N GLN A 41 -6.94 -6.62 2.73
CA GLN A 41 -6.55 -6.82 4.13
C GLN A 41 -5.18 -6.22 4.45
N ILE A 42 -4.20 -6.40 3.55
CA ILE A 42 -2.87 -5.82 3.70
C ILE A 42 -2.93 -4.30 3.64
N ILE A 43 -3.66 -3.75 2.66
CA ILE A 43 -3.81 -2.30 2.47
C ILE A 43 -4.48 -1.66 3.69
N ASP A 44 -5.56 -2.23 4.19
CA ASP A 44 -6.25 -1.74 5.38
C ASP A 44 -5.34 -1.77 6.61
N ALA A 45 -4.55 -2.83 6.78
CA ALA A 45 -3.56 -2.90 7.85
C ALA A 45 -2.47 -1.82 7.69
N VAL A 46 -2.01 -1.54 6.48
CA VAL A 46 -1.05 -0.45 6.21
C VAL A 46 -1.64 0.92 6.55
N ARG A 47 -2.92 1.16 6.24
CA ARG A 47 -3.62 2.39 6.62
C ARG A 47 -3.74 2.51 8.14
N GLN A 48 -4.10 1.43 8.84
CA GLN A 48 -4.10 1.40 10.30
C GLN A 48 -2.72 1.70 10.90
N TYR A 49 -1.64 1.19 10.28
CA TYR A 49 -0.29 1.55 10.70
C TYR A 49 -0.07 3.07 10.62
N TYR A 50 -0.46 3.69 9.51
CA TYR A 50 -0.34 5.14 9.37
C TYR A 50 -1.17 5.89 10.41
N ASP A 51 -2.39 5.44 10.72
CA ASP A 51 -3.22 6.07 11.74
C ASP A 51 -2.61 5.97 13.15
N LEU A 52 -1.89 4.88 13.43
CA LEU A 52 -1.23 4.64 14.72
C LEU A 52 0.10 5.39 14.89
N TYR A 53 0.86 5.52 13.79
CA TYR A 53 2.24 6.01 13.84
C TYR A 53 2.46 7.35 13.13
N SER A 54 1.44 7.87 12.43
CA SER A 54 1.47 9.09 11.63
C SER A 54 2.59 9.14 10.58
N HIS A 55 3.09 7.97 10.17
CA HIS A 55 4.09 7.84 9.11
C HIS A 55 3.94 6.51 8.37
N PRO A 56 4.27 6.47 7.07
CA PRO A 56 4.21 5.24 6.29
C PRO A 56 5.31 4.25 6.72
N PRO A 57 5.00 2.95 6.80
CA PRO A 57 5.97 1.93 7.20
C PRO A 57 7.04 1.71 6.13
N THR A 58 8.27 1.43 6.55
CA THR A 58 9.32 0.87 5.68
C THR A 58 9.19 -0.66 5.60
N THR A 59 9.91 -1.32 4.69
CA THR A 59 9.71 -2.75 4.37
C THR A 59 9.80 -3.67 5.60
N ARG A 60 10.78 -3.48 6.49
CA ARG A 60 10.94 -4.33 7.69
C ARG A 60 9.82 -4.12 8.72
N PRO A 61 9.48 -2.89 9.15
CA PRO A 61 8.30 -2.61 9.97
C PRO A 61 7.00 -3.08 9.35
N LEU A 62 6.82 -2.90 8.03
CA LEU A 62 5.64 -3.31 7.30
C LEU A 62 5.42 -4.82 7.44
N ILE A 63 6.41 -5.63 7.07
CA ILE A 63 6.32 -7.10 7.18
C ILE A 63 6.02 -7.48 8.63
N LYS A 64 6.78 -6.95 9.60
CA LYS A 64 6.59 -7.27 11.02
C LYS A 64 5.19 -6.91 11.53
N PHE A 65 4.63 -5.79 11.08
CA PHE A 65 3.29 -5.37 11.44
C PHE A 65 2.23 -6.26 10.79
N LEU A 66 2.36 -6.53 9.50
CA LEU A 66 1.47 -7.40 8.75
C LEU A 66 1.48 -8.83 9.27
N SER A 67 2.64 -9.41 9.58
CA SER A 67 2.72 -10.76 10.17
C SER A 67 2.04 -10.83 11.55
N LYS A 68 1.96 -9.70 12.28
CA LYS A 68 1.26 -9.63 13.57
C LYS A 68 -0.25 -9.43 13.41
N GLN A 69 -0.66 -8.58 12.48
CA GLN A 69 -2.08 -8.30 12.23
C GLN A 69 -2.78 -9.44 11.46
N LEU A 70 -2.06 -10.05 10.53
CA LEU A 70 -2.55 -11.07 9.61
C LEU A 70 -1.67 -12.33 9.69
N PRO A 71 -1.62 -13.01 10.86
CA PRO A 71 -0.78 -14.19 11.04
C PRO A 71 -1.18 -15.35 10.13
N SER A 72 -2.46 -15.43 9.73
CA SER A 72 -2.99 -16.43 8.79
C SER A 72 -2.38 -16.32 7.39
N LEU A 73 -1.99 -15.12 6.99
CA LEU A 73 -1.43 -14.88 5.66
C LEU A 73 0.06 -15.23 5.58
N ALA A 74 0.71 -15.59 6.69
CA ALA A 74 2.14 -15.96 6.72
C ALA A 74 3.00 -14.98 5.89
N ILE A 75 2.81 -13.68 6.13
CA ILE A 75 3.40 -12.62 5.31
C ILE A 75 4.91 -12.56 5.52
N ASP A 76 5.65 -12.62 4.42
CA ASP A 76 7.08 -12.36 4.32
C ASP A 76 7.39 -11.43 3.14
N ASN A 77 8.65 -11.07 2.96
CA ASN A 77 9.06 -10.17 1.88
C ASN A 77 8.76 -10.77 0.49
N THR A 78 9.09 -12.04 0.29
CA THR A 78 8.93 -12.74 -1.00
C THR A 78 7.47 -12.83 -1.41
N LYS A 79 6.58 -13.15 -0.47
CA LYS A 79 5.13 -13.21 -0.69
C LYS A 79 4.59 -11.84 -1.05
N LEU A 80 5.00 -10.77 -0.36
CA LEU A 80 4.56 -9.41 -0.72
C LEU A 80 5.08 -8.98 -2.09
N GLN A 81 6.32 -9.32 -2.45
CA GLN A 81 6.86 -9.05 -3.78
C GLN A 81 6.04 -9.76 -4.87
N ALA A 82 5.65 -11.02 -4.63
CA ALA A 82 4.82 -11.78 -5.55
C ALA A 82 3.39 -11.24 -5.65
N MET A 83 2.73 -10.94 -4.51
CA MET A 83 1.37 -10.41 -4.47
C MET A 83 1.26 -9.05 -5.18
N PHE A 84 2.16 -8.12 -4.86
CA PHE A 84 2.15 -6.77 -5.43
C PHE A 84 3.04 -6.63 -6.68
N ASN A 85 3.48 -7.75 -7.27
CA ASN A 85 4.34 -7.80 -8.46
C ASN A 85 5.45 -6.72 -8.47
N THR A 86 6.21 -6.62 -7.38
CA THR A 86 7.10 -5.48 -7.16
C THR A 86 8.37 -5.85 -6.40
N GLY A 87 9.49 -5.21 -6.77
CA GLY A 87 10.71 -5.22 -5.96
C GLY A 87 10.70 -4.17 -4.83
N LEU A 88 9.80 -3.19 -4.88
CA LEU A 88 9.72 -2.05 -3.96
C LEU A 88 8.46 -2.13 -3.10
N VAL A 89 8.35 -3.19 -2.30
CA VAL A 89 7.15 -3.53 -1.51
C VAL A 89 6.61 -2.34 -0.73
N ALA A 90 7.40 -1.72 0.15
CA ALA A 90 6.92 -0.61 0.96
C ALA A 90 6.42 0.56 0.11
N ARG A 91 7.15 0.93 -0.96
CA ARG A 91 6.77 2.04 -1.84
C ARG A 91 5.43 1.76 -2.54
N HIS A 92 5.29 0.59 -3.14
CA HIS A 92 4.09 0.24 -3.91
C HIS A 92 2.88 0.00 -3.00
N VAL A 93 3.06 -0.68 -1.86
CA VAL A 93 1.98 -0.93 -0.90
C VAL A 93 1.50 0.39 -0.30
N ASN A 94 2.41 1.29 0.12
CA ASN A 94 2.05 2.60 0.64
C ASN A 94 1.33 3.45 -0.43
N ARG A 95 1.80 3.39 -1.68
CA ARG A 95 1.16 4.04 -2.81
C ARG A 95 -0.27 3.55 -3.00
N ILE A 96 -0.49 2.24 -3.10
CA ILE A 96 -1.83 1.63 -3.28
C ILE A 96 -2.73 1.93 -2.08
N ALA A 97 -2.18 1.97 -0.86
CA ALA A 97 -2.88 2.37 0.36
C ALA A 97 -3.25 3.87 0.40
N GLY A 98 -2.83 4.64 -0.61
CA GLY A 98 -3.09 6.07 -0.71
C GLY A 98 -2.34 6.89 0.33
N LEU A 99 -1.26 6.35 0.90
CA LEU A 99 -0.47 7.06 1.90
C LEU A 99 0.46 8.07 1.22
N PRO A 100 0.70 9.24 1.87
CA PRO A 100 1.64 10.21 1.35
C PRO A 100 3.05 9.64 1.29
N LYS A 101 3.89 10.20 0.42
CA LYS A 101 5.30 9.83 0.28
C LYS A 101 5.98 9.86 1.66
N PRO A 102 6.74 8.83 2.06
CA PRO A 102 7.53 8.87 3.28
C PRO A 102 8.46 10.08 3.24
N ALA A 103 8.47 10.90 4.30
CA ALA A 103 9.35 12.07 4.40
C ALA A 103 10.85 11.72 4.29
N ASN A 104 11.22 10.45 4.48
CA ASN A 104 12.58 9.95 4.33
C ASN A 104 12.63 8.79 3.31
N CYS A 105 12.73 9.12 2.02
CA CYS A 105 13.40 8.26 1.05
C CYS A 105 14.84 8.74 0.93
N LEU A 106 15.75 8.14 1.72
CA LEU A 106 17.20 8.18 1.51
C LEU A 106 17.65 6.86 0.89
#